data_AF-A0A4U3ARU6-F1
#
_entry.id   AF-A0A4U3ARU6-F1
#
_cell.length_a   1.000
_cell.length_b   1.000
_cell.length_c   1.000
_cell.angle_alpha   90.00
_cell.angle_beta   90.00
_cell.angle_gamma   90.00
#
_symmetry.space_group_name_H-M   'P 1'
#
loop_
_entity.id
_entity.type
_entity.pdbx_description
1 polymer ?
#
loop_
_entity_poly.entity_id
_entity_poly.type
_entity_poly.pdbx_seq_one_letter_code
_entity_poly.pdbx_strand_id
1 'polypeptide(L)'
;NIEKDKTLYFLHTDEIIKGFEESYVEFFKNKNQYVDLLQTMLADKKHRVLKKNTYDYNTLLWESYHPYLMTSYEERYKFFEKISLLDKDEQILLYNNEIPYIEEFINIQEKYFDRFSYDDLERQKVLIKESLAFDKVMYLASNEKNNLLVEPAIGDCEIDKYKDYLLSNSVVDNWITSIETGVTHEDAEYKEIELNIMPDTLYLGKSGVIKFLWAYYDRKPNKQEEIWFKNVLKSFWIKLKKHIITNPKIQTGFYDGIGGLLHTMYFANKKYSIFHDIELIQILMVIKKNISYDTQFDVISGSAGLLNALIDMYHDSSSEELKNQLLDCITGVETHLIIHFDDINCGWSFENPSDPNDIFYYYGYSHGLSGIIPQLYRSFLITNNNEIKQIVDKSVKKIIMLYDNIERNWPTSSSVDTYYTNWCHGSPGVIYGLGILLKNGYVSKEINNIIYEVLLRLVKEEKPNLCLCHGSYGNDIIGKYCSEIIGDNKLKTAFERKLDDNWLKLLNTDSIIKVNKSYMTGITGIYYWKLNNNNLHHIL
;
A
#
# COMPACT_ATOMS: atom_id res chain seq x y z
N ASN A 1 9.55 -25.07 -28.33
CA ASN A 1 8.55 -24.89 -29.41
C ASN A 1 7.43 -23.91 -29.00
N ILE A 2 7.74 -22.84 -28.25
CA ILE A 2 6.76 -21.84 -27.79
C ILE A 2 6.26 -20.98 -28.97
N GLU A 3 7.11 -20.72 -29.96
CA GLU A 3 6.80 -19.87 -31.13
C GLU A 3 5.73 -20.43 -32.10
N LYS A 4 5.17 -21.62 -31.85
CA LYS A 4 4.17 -22.25 -32.74
C LYS A 4 2.81 -22.49 -32.09
N ASP A 5 2.65 -22.18 -30.81
CA ASP A 5 1.37 -22.35 -30.14
C ASP A 5 0.51 -21.08 -30.32
N LYS A 6 -0.35 -21.11 -31.34
CA LYS A 6 -1.29 -20.01 -31.66
C LYS A 6 -2.33 -19.77 -30.56
N THR A 7 -2.37 -20.58 -29.50
CA THR A 7 -3.28 -20.39 -28.36
C THR A 7 -2.72 -19.43 -27.31
N LEU A 8 -1.44 -19.04 -27.40
CA LEU A 8 -0.78 -18.14 -26.46
C LEU A 8 -0.97 -16.67 -26.90
N TYR A 9 -1.98 -16.01 -26.33
CA TYR A 9 -2.35 -14.63 -26.69
C TYR A 9 -1.22 -13.62 -26.50
N PHE A 10 -0.33 -13.82 -25.53
CA PHE A 10 0.82 -12.94 -25.30
C PHE A 10 1.85 -12.94 -26.43
N LEU A 11 1.80 -13.89 -27.37
CA LEU A 11 2.62 -13.87 -28.59
C LEU A 11 2.06 -12.92 -29.66
N HIS A 12 0.83 -12.45 -29.48
CA HIS A 12 0.08 -11.63 -30.43
C HIS A 12 -0.34 -10.27 -29.83
N THR A 13 0.42 -9.77 -28.84
CA THR A 13 0.10 -8.54 -28.11
C THR A 13 -0.04 -7.34 -29.04
N ASP A 14 0.84 -7.18 -30.03
CA ASP A 14 0.82 -6.04 -30.93
C ASP A 14 -0.42 -6.08 -31.86
N GLU A 15 -0.81 -7.26 -32.34
CA GLU A 15 -2.02 -7.41 -33.16
C GLU A 15 -3.30 -7.16 -32.36
N ILE A 16 -3.37 -7.64 -31.11
CA ILE A 16 -4.51 -7.40 -30.21
C ILE A 16 -4.65 -5.90 -29.92
N ILE A 17 -3.54 -5.24 -29.56
CA ILE A 17 -3.52 -3.80 -29.29
C ILE A 17 -3.93 -3.01 -30.54
N LYS A 18 -3.42 -3.38 -31.71
CA LYS A 18 -3.77 -2.73 -32.97
C LYS A 18 -5.27 -2.85 -33.28
N GLY A 19 -5.85 -4.05 -33.16
CA GLY A 19 -7.28 -4.25 -33.42
C GLY A 19 -8.17 -3.50 -32.42
N PHE A 20 -7.76 -3.43 -31.15
CA PHE A 20 -8.44 -2.61 -30.15
C PHE A 20 -8.37 -1.13 -30.48
N GLU A 21 -7.18 -0.62 -30.84
CA GLU A 21 -6.95 0.77 -31.21
C GLU A 21 -7.78 1.18 -32.43
N GLU A 22 -7.78 0.38 -33.49
CA GLU A 22 -8.58 0.63 -34.69
C GLU A 22 -10.08 0.73 -34.36
N SER A 23 -10.59 -0.19 -33.55
CA SER A 23 -11.99 -0.21 -33.12
C SER A 23 -12.36 1.00 -32.26
N TYR A 24 -11.48 1.36 -31.31
CA TYR A 24 -11.69 2.50 -30.41
C TYR A 24 -11.67 3.82 -31.18
N VAL A 25 -10.69 3.99 -32.09
CA VAL A 25 -10.56 5.20 -32.91
C VAL A 25 -11.77 5.35 -33.85
N GLU A 26 -12.28 4.25 -34.41
CA GLU A 26 -13.50 4.27 -35.21
C GLU A 26 -14.72 4.70 -34.39
N PHE A 27 -14.88 4.14 -33.19
CA PHE A 27 -15.92 4.58 -32.26
C PHE A 27 -15.80 6.07 -31.93
N PHE A 28 -14.58 6.53 -31.60
CA PHE A 28 -14.34 7.91 -31.18
C PHE A 28 -14.61 8.92 -32.30
N LYS A 29 -14.23 8.60 -33.55
CA LYS A 29 -14.51 9.45 -34.73
C LYS A 29 -16.00 9.60 -35.01
N ASN A 30 -16.79 8.56 -34.76
CA ASN A 30 -18.22 8.52 -35.04
C ASN A 30 -19.07 8.48 -33.76
N LYS A 31 -18.54 9.02 -32.64
CA LYS A 31 -19.09 8.86 -31.29
C LYS A 31 -20.59 9.16 -31.22
N ASN A 32 -21.03 10.31 -31.72
CA ASN A 32 -22.44 10.71 -31.64
C ASN A 32 -23.35 9.71 -32.37
N GLN A 33 -23.00 9.32 -33.59
CA GLN A 33 -23.78 8.36 -34.38
C GLN A 33 -23.88 7.00 -33.67
N TYR A 34 -22.78 6.50 -33.10
CA TYR A 34 -22.81 5.23 -32.37
C TYR A 34 -23.55 5.32 -31.04
N VAL A 35 -23.43 6.44 -30.31
CA VAL A 35 -24.19 6.67 -29.07
C VAL A 35 -25.69 6.69 -29.35
N ASP A 36 -26.14 7.42 -30.38
CA ASP A 36 -27.54 7.48 -30.78
C ASP A 36 -28.07 6.09 -31.20
N LEU A 37 -27.25 5.34 -31.96
CA LEU A 37 -27.57 3.98 -32.37
C LEU A 37 -27.68 3.04 -31.16
N LEU A 38 -26.72 3.09 -30.22
CA LEU A 38 -26.73 2.29 -29.01
C LEU A 38 -27.93 2.61 -28.12
N GLN A 39 -28.24 3.89 -27.91
CA GLN A 39 -29.42 4.31 -27.14
C GLN A 39 -30.71 3.80 -27.79
N THR A 40 -30.82 3.85 -29.11
CA THR A 40 -31.99 3.35 -29.83
C THR A 40 -32.10 1.82 -29.78
N MET A 41 -30.99 1.11 -30.00
CA MET A 41 -30.97 -0.36 -30.03
C MET A 41 -31.19 -0.99 -28.65
N LEU A 42 -30.71 -0.32 -27.61
CA LEU A 42 -30.78 -0.79 -26.22
C LEU A 42 -32.01 -0.24 -25.48
N ALA A 43 -32.80 0.65 -26.11
CA ALA A 43 -34.07 1.11 -25.57
C ALA A 43 -34.97 -0.08 -25.23
N ASP A 44 -35.52 -0.07 -24.01
CA ASP A 44 -36.40 -1.10 -23.46
C ASP A 44 -35.80 -2.53 -23.41
N LYS A 45 -34.48 -2.68 -23.62
CA LYS A 45 -33.79 -3.96 -23.45
C LYS A 45 -33.43 -4.15 -21.99
N LYS A 46 -33.42 -5.42 -21.57
CA LYS A 46 -32.91 -5.82 -20.27
C LYS A 46 -31.55 -6.49 -20.43
N HIS A 47 -30.72 -6.37 -19.40
CA HIS A 47 -29.47 -7.08 -19.26
C HIS A 47 -29.47 -7.83 -17.94
N ARG A 48 -28.74 -8.96 -17.91
CA ARG A 48 -28.48 -9.69 -16.68
C ARG A 48 -27.53 -8.88 -15.80
N VAL A 49 -27.89 -8.71 -14.54
CA VAL A 49 -27.07 -8.08 -13.51
C VAL A 49 -26.49 -9.16 -12.60
N LEU A 50 -25.16 -9.18 -12.49
CA LEU A 50 -24.44 -10.02 -11.53
C LEU A 50 -24.09 -9.17 -10.32
N LYS A 51 -24.90 -9.25 -9.25
CA LYS A 51 -24.63 -8.54 -7.99
C LYS A 51 -23.43 -9.12 -7.23
N LYS A 52 -23.22 -10.43 -7.36
CA LYS A 52 -22.09 -11.17 -6.76
C LYS A 52 -21.59 -12.24 -7.73
N ASN A 53 -20.44 -12.82 -7.45
CA ASN A 53 -19.94 -13.93 -8.25
C ASN A 53 -20.90 -15.12 -8.10
N THR A 54 -21.16 -15.80 -9.22
CA THR A 54 -21.99 -17.02 -9.21
C THR A 54 -21.40 -18.09 -8.31
N TYR A 55 -20.08 -18.10 -8.16
CA TYR A 55 -19.36 -18.95 -7.22
C TYR A 55 -19.83 -18.73 -5.78
N ASP A 56 -19.94 -17.49 -5.31
CA ASP A 56 -20.34 -17.17 -3.93
C ASP A 56 -21.74 -17.70 -3.62
N TYR A 57 -22.69 -17.48 -4.52
CA TYR A 57 -24.05 -18.03 -4.39
C TYR A 57 -24.05 -19.55 -4.35
N ASN A 58 -23.23 -20.19 -5.19
CA ASN A 58 -23.13 -21.64 -5.22
C ASN A 58 -22.52 -22.17 -3.91
N THR A 59 -21.48 -21.53 -3.38
CA THR A 59 -20.87 -21.88 -2.09
C THR A 59 -21.89 -21.79 -0.96
N LEU A 60 -22.62 -20.67 -0.86
CA LEU A 60 -23.69 -20.51 0.13
C LEU A 60 -24.79 -21.56 -0.01
N LEU A 61 -25.15 -21.92 -1.25
CA LEU A 61 -26.13 -22.95 -1.50
C LEU A 61 -25.63 -24.33 -1.04
N TRP A 62 -24.37 -24.67 -1.33
CA TRP A 62 -23.72 -25.89 -0.86
C TRP A 62 -23.64 -25.98 0.67
N GLU A 63 -23.23 -24.90 1.32
CA GLU A 63 -23.18 -24.81 2.79
C GLU A 63 -24.57 -24.99 3.41
N SER A 64 -25.60 -24.43 2.77
CA SER A 64 -27.00 -24.57 3.22
C SER A 64 -27.52 -26.02 3.20
N TYR A 65 -26.83 -26.94 2.50
CA TYR A 65 -27.16 -28.36 2.48
C TYR A 65 -26.57 -29.15 3.65
N HIS A 66 -25.90 -28.49 4.60
CA HIS A 66 -25.41 -29.16 5.79
C HIS A 66 -26.55 -29.85 6.55
N PRO A 67 -26.39 -31.13 7.01
CA PRO A 67 -27.47 -31.89 7.62
C PRO A 67 -28.18 -31.20 8.79
N TYR A 68 -27.46 -30.40 9.58
CA TYR A 68 -28.03 -29.60 10.67
C TYR A 68 -29.03 -28.54 10.18
N LEU A 69 -28.71 -27.83 9.09
CA LEU A 69 -29.57 -26.81 8.51
C LEU A 69 -30.78 -27.44 7.80
N MET A 70 -30.61 -28.65 7.27
CA MET A 70 -31.67 -29.43 6.62
C MET A 70 -32.64 -30.11 7.60
N THR A 71 -32.47 -29.94 8.92
CA THR A 71 -33.36 -30.52 9.93
C THR A 71 -34.75 -29.88 9.95
N SER A 72 -34.87 -28.61 9.56
CA SER A 72 -36.16 -27.94 9.42
C SER A 72 -36.11 -26.81 8.38
N TYR A 73 -37.28 -26.49 7.84
CA TYR A 73 -37.49 -25.39 6.90
C TYR A 73 -37.01 -24.03 7.48
N GLU A 74 -37.22 -23.84 8.79
CA GLU A 74 -36.89 -22.59 9.49
C GLU A 74 -35.39 -22.43 9.72
N GLU A 75 -34.66 -23.49 10.03
CA GLU A 75 -33.21 -23.43 10.29
C GLU A 75 -32.40 -23.07 9.03
N ARG A 76 -32.76 -23.65 7.88
CA ARG A 76 -32.13 -23.29 6.60
C ARG A 76 -32.48 -21.86 6.17
N TYR A 77 -33.69 -21.39 6.45
CA TYR A 77 -34.08 -20.01 6.16
C TYR A 77 -33.31 -19.01 7.02
N LYS A 78 -33.18 -19.27 8.33
CA LYS A 78 -32.38 -18.45 9.26
C LYS A 78 -30.90 -18.38 8.88
N PHE A 79 -30.35 -19.44 8.27
CA PHE A 79 -28.98 -19.43 7.76
C PHE A 79 -28.78 -18.31 6.73
N PHE A 80 -29.65 -18.22 5.71
CA PHE A 80 -29.56 -17.17 4.70
C PHE A 80 -29.86 -15.77 5.24
N GLU A 81 -30.81 -15.64 6.18
CA GLU A 81 -31.17 -14.34 6.79
C GLU A 81 -30.01 -13.71 7.57
N LYS A 82 -29.13 -14.53 8.16
CA LYS A 82 -27.95 -14.07 8.92
C LYS A 82 -26.84 -13.53 8.03
N ILE A 83 -26.87 -13.79 6.72
CA ILE A 83 -25.84 -13.33 5.79
C ILE A 83 -26.18 -11.88 5.38
N SER A 84 -25.56 -10.92 6.06
CA SER A 84 -25.78 -9.48 5.88
C SER A 84 -25.56 -8.97 4.45
N LEU A 85 -24.81 -9.73 3.64
CA LEU A 85 -24.51 -9.39 2.25
C LEU A 85 -25.63 -9.78 1.28
N LEU A 86 -26.59 -10.63 1.66
CA LEU A 86 -27.71 -11.02 0.81
C LEU A 86 -28.92 -10.09 1.01
N ASP A 87 -29.49 -9.59 -0.08
CA ASP A 87 -30.81 -8.97 -0.04
C ASP A 87 -31.92 -10.03 0.03
N LYS A 88 -33.15 -9.59 0.33
CA LYS A 88 -34.28 -10.51 0.55
C LYS A 88 -34.64 -11.34 -0.68
N ASP A 89 -34.49 -10.78 -1.87
CA ASP A 89 -34.83 -11.49 -3.11
C ASP A 89 -33.79 -12.57 -3.41
N GLU A 90 -32.50 -12.26 -3.18
CA GLU A 90 -31.41 -13.24 -3.25
C GLU A 90 -31.61 -14.37 -2.24
N GLN A 91 -31.99 -14.06 -1.00
CA GLN A 91 -32.27 -15.05 0.04
C GLN A 91 -33.40 -16.01 -0.39
N ILE A 92 -34.50 -15.48 -0.93
CA ILE A 92 -35.64 -16.29 -1.39
C ILE A 92 -35.23 -17.21 -2.55
N LEU A 93 -34.46 -16.70 -3.52
CA LEU A 93 -33.98 -17.48 -4.66
C LEU A 93 -33.05 -18.61 -4.21
N LEU A 94 -32.05 -18.31 -3.38
CA LEU A 94 -31.14 -19.33 -2.83
C LEU A 94 -31.89 -20.36 -1.97
N TYR A 95 -32.86 -19.91 -1.19
CA TYR A 95 -33.73 -20.78 -0.41
C TYR A 95 -34.45 -21.81 -1.30
N ASN A 96 -34.95 -21.36 -2.45
CA ASN A 96 -35.58 -22.20 -3.48
C ASN A 96 -34.59 -23.04 -4.30
N ASN A 97 -33.30 -23.01 -3.97
CA ASN A 97 -32.21 -23.67 -4.69
C ASN A 97 -31.92 -23.06 -6.06
N GLU A 98 -32.18 -21.77 -6.21
CA GLU A 98 -31.92 -21.01 -7.43
C GLU A 98 -30.78 -20.03 -7.20
N ILE A 99 -29.84 -20.00 -8.14
CA ILE A 99 -28.84 -18.93 -8.16
C ILE A 99 -29.54 -17.65 -8.64
N PRO A 100 -29.42 -16.52 -7.93
CA PRO A 100 -30.07 -15.28 -8.31
C PRO A 100 -29.79 -14.89 -9.76
N TYR A 101 -30.87 -14.74 -10.54
CA TYR A 101 -30.86 -14.24 -11.91
C TYR A 101 -31.70 -12.97 -11.96
N ILE A 102 -31.00 -11.83 -12.02
CA ILE A 102 -31.62 -10.50 -11.95
C ILE A 102 -31.47 -9.83 -13.30
N GLU A 103 -32.55 -9.23 -13.80
CA GLU A 103 -32.55 -8.45 -15.03
C GLU A 103 -32.97 -7.02 -14.77
N GLU A 104 -32.21 -6.07 -15.31
CA GLU A 104 -32.50 -4.64 -15.23
C GLU A 104 -32.57 -4.05 -16.64
N PHE A 105 -33.42 -3.04 -16.80
CA PHE A 105 -33.46 -2.26 -18.05
C PHE A 105 -32.13 -1.56 -18.26
N ILE A 106 -31.61 -1.62 -19.49
CA ILE A 106 -30.37 -0.95 -19.86
C ILE A 106 -30.61 0.56 -19.85
N ASN A 107 -29.92 1.25 -18.96
CA ASN A 107 -29.97 2.71 -18.87
C ASN A 107 -28.54 3.26 -18.83
N ILE A 108 -28.04 3.70 -19.99
CA ILE A 108 -26.71 4.29 -20.12
C ILE A 108 -26.85 5.82 -20.15
N GLN A 109 -26.38 6.48 -19.11
CA GLN A 109 -26.40 7.95 -19.05
C GLN A 109 -25.47 8.53 -20.11
N GLU A 110 -25.86 9.62 -20.77
CA GLU A 110 -25.06 10.28 -21.81
C GLU A 110 -23.63 10.60 -21.34
N LYS A 111 -23.49 11.07 -20.09
CA LYS A 111 -22.21 11.35 -19.43
C LYS A 111 -21.25 10.15 -19.36
N TYR A 112 -21.75 8.92 -19.46
CA TYR A 112 -20.92 7.72 -19.48
C TYR A 112 -19.92 7.76 -20.64
N PHE A 113 -20.35 8.33 -21.78
CA PHE A 113 -19.53 8.39 -22.97
C PHE A 113 -18.44 9.47 -22.90
N ASP A 114 -18.47 10.37 -21.92
CA ASP A 114 -17.45 11.44 -21.75
C ASP A 114 -16.07 10.89 -21.37
N ARG A 115 -16.02 9.67 -20.85
CA ARG A 115 -14.75 9.01 -20.51
C ARG A 115 -13.90 8.63 -21.72
N PHE A 116 -14.51 8.47 -22.90
CA PHE A 116 -13.80 8.06 -24.10
C PHE A 116 -12.96 9.22 -24.64
N SER A 117 -11.65 9.01 -24.72
CA SER A 117 -10.66 10.02 -25.10
C SER A 117 -9.38 9.34 -25.58
N TYR A 118 -8.47 10.09 -26.20
CA TYR A 118 -7.14 9.56 -26.54
C TYR A 118 -6.36 9.11 -25.30
N ASP A 119 -6.51 9.81 -24.17
CA ASP A 119 -5.88 9.43 -22.90
C ASP A 119 -6.45 8.10 -22.36
N ASP A 120 -7.76 7.88 -22.49
CA ASP A 120 -8.38 6.60 -22.13
C ASP A 120 -7.92 5.48 -23.06
N LEU A 121 -7.87 5.71 -24.39
CA LEU A 121 -7.34 4.76 -25.36
C LEU A 121 -5.93 4.30 -24.98
N GLU A 122 -5.01 5.23 -24.76
CA GLU A 122 -3.63 4.90 -24.38
C GLU A 122 -3.58 4.15 -23.05
N ARG A 123 -4.44 4.50 -22.09
CA ARG A 123 -4.56 3.77 -20.81
C ARG A 123 -5.03 2.33 -21.03
N GLN A 124 -6.04 2.10 -21.85
CA GLN A 124 -6.52 0.75 -22.16
C GLN A 124 -5.43 -0.07 -22.88
N LYS A 125 -4.68 0.54 -23.80
CA LYS A 125 -3.55 -0.12 -24.48
C LYS A 125 -2.49 -0.59 -23.49
N VAL A 126 -2.15 0.24 -22.50
CA VAL A 126 -1.22 -0.16 -21.43
C VAL A 126 -1.80 -1.30 -20.58
N LEU A 127 -3.08 -1.24 -20.19
CA LEU A 127 -3.73 -2.32 -19.43
C LEU A 127 -3.71 -3.66 -20.18
N ILE A 128 -4.03 -3.65 -21.47
CA ILE A 128 -3.98 -4.85 -22.33
C ILE A 128 -2.55 -5.38 -22.40
N LYS A 129 -1.58 -4.50 -22.64
CA LYS A 129 -0.16 -4.87 -22.73
C LYS A 129 0.33 -5.52 -21.44
N GLU A 130 0.01 -4.93 -20.29
CA GLU A 130 0.39 -5.43 -18.98
C GLU A 130 -0.30 -6.77 -18.66
N SER A 131 -1.57 -6.94 -19.05
CA SER A 131 -2.31 -8.18 -18.88
C SER A 131 -1.69 -9.34 -19.66
N LEU A 132 -1.33 -9.11 -20.93
CA LEU A 132 -0.69 -10.13 -21.76
C LEU A 132 0.76 -10.39 -21.34
N ALA A 133 1.49 -9.35 -20.95
CA ALA A 133 2.83 -9.50 -20.43
C ALA A 133 2.83 -10.35 -19.15
N PHE A 134 1.80 -10.20 -18.31
CA PHE A 134 1.58 -11.02 -17.13
C PHE A 134 1.19 -12.47 -17.46
N ASP A 135 0.30 -12.69 -18.43
CA ASP A 135 -0.06 -14.05 -18.89
C ASP A 135 1.19 -14.86 -19.32
N LYS A 136 2.13 -14.20 -20.01
CA LYS A 136 3.45 -14.78 -20.33
C LYS A 136 4.22 -15.21 -19.09
N VAL A 137 4.21 -14.40 -18.04
CA VAL A 137 4.89 -14.71 -16.77
C VAL A 137 4.32 -15.97 -16.15
N MET A 138 2.99 -16.04 -16.02
CA MET A 138 2.30 -17.18 -15.41
C MET A 138 2.49 -18.46 -16.21
N TYR A 139 2.49 -18.34 -17.54
CA TYR A 139 2.80 -19.45 -18.43
C TYR A 139 4.23 -19.98 -18.24
N LEU A 140 5.22 -19.09 -18.10
CA LEU A 140 6.61 -19.50 -17.85
C LEU A 140 6.77 -20.14 -16.48
N ALA A 141 6.18 -19.54 -15.44
CA ALA A 141 6.25 -20.05 -14.07
C ALA A 141 5.60 -21.44 -13.91
N SER A 142 4.54 -21.74 -14.67
CA SER A 142 3.86 -23.04 -14.62
C SER A 142 4.57 -24.14 -15.42
N ASN A 143 5.30 -23.79 -16.49
CA ASN A 143 5.94 -24.77 -17.38
C ASN A 143 7.42 -25.02 -17.06
N GLU A 144 8.13 -24.03 -16.52
CA GLU A 144 9.52 -24.19 -16.11
C GLU A 144 9.55 -24.57 -14.62
N LYS A 145 9.71 -25.86 -14.29
CA LYS A 145 10.19 -26.29 -12.95
C LYS A 145 11.64 -25.81 -12.68
N ASN A 146 11.99 -24.59 -13.07
CA ASN A 146 13.34 -24.03 -12.96
C ASN A 146 13.29 -22.63 -12.34
N ASN A 147 14.17 -22.42 -11.37
CA ASN A 147 14.58 -21.11 -10.90
C ASN A 147 15.19 -20.35 -12.09
N LEU A 148 14.48 -19.32 -12.54
CA LEU A 148 14.94 -18.30 -13.50
C LEU A 148 16.07 -17.46 -12.88
N LEU A 149 17.25 -18.05 -12.73
CA LEU A 149 18.48 -17.41 -12.25
C LEU A 149 19.58 -17.69 -13.27
N VAL A 150 19.67 -16.84 -14.30
CA VAL A 150 20.86 -16.72 -15.16
C VAL A 150 21.52 -15.38 -14.82
N GLU A 151 22.81 -15.40 -14.52
CA GLU A 151 23.60 -14.21 -14.18
C GLU A 151 23.71 -13.21 -15.34
N PRO A 152 23.45 -11.91 -15.09
CA PRO A 152 24.04 -10.82 -15.85
C PRO A 152 24.94 -9.93 -14.98
N ALA A 153 25.93 -9.33 -15.65
CA ALA A 153 26.95 -8.48 -15.05
C ALA A 153 26.41 -7.17 -14.46
N ILE A 154 27.12 -6.70 -13.42
CA ILE A 154 26.86 -5.48 -12.65
C ILE A 154 26.93 -4.21 -13.53
N GLY A 155 25.89 -3.39 -13.47
CA GLY A 155 25.91 -2.00 -13.91
C GLY A 155 24.57 -1.32 -13.64
N ASP A 156 24.57 0.01 -13.52
CA ASP A 156 23.42 0.91 -13.27
C ASP A 156 22.22 0.82 -14.27
N CYS A 157 22.23 -0.21 -15.11
CA CYS A 157 21.29 -0.50 -16.19
C CYS A 157 19.89 -0.90 -15.69
N GLU A 158 19.75 -1.42 -14.47
CA GLU A 158 18.44 -1.90 -13.99
C GLU A 158 17.50 -0.81 -13.51
N ILE A 159 18.02 0.17 -12.76
CA ILE A 159 17.22 1.30 -12.31
C ILE A 159 16.79 2.16 -13.52
N ASP A 160 17.66 2.30 -14.52
CA ASP A 160 17.35 3.01 -15.77
C ASP A 160 16.25 2.29 -16.56
N LYS A 161 16.38 0.97 -16.75
CA LYS A 161 15.33 0.13 -17.36
C LYS A 161 14.01 0.20 -16.61
N TYR A 162 14.06 0.24 -15.27
CA TYR A 162 12.87 0.37 -14.43
C TYR A 162 12.16 1.71 -14.67
N LYS A 163 12.93 2.80 -14.68
CA LYS A 163 12.42 4.14 -14.98
C LYS A 163 11.79 4.18 -16.37
N ASP A 164 12.49 3.72 -17.39
CA ASP A 164 11.98 3.70 -18.77
C ASP A 164 10.70 2.87 -18.90
N TYR A 165 10.67 1.72 -18.23
CA TYR A 165 9.48 0.88 -18.16
C TYR A 165 8.31 1.59 -17.47
N LEU A 166 8.52 2.25 -16.32
CA LEU A 166 7.49 3.04 -15.65
C LEU A 166 6.95 4.16 -16.54
N LEU A 167 7.84 4.88 -17.25
CA LEU A 167 7.44 5.95 -18.16
C LEU A 167 6.63 5.41 -19.34
N SER A 168 7.04 4.28 -19.93
CA SER A 168 6.33 3.66 -21.06
C SER A 168 4.93 3.13 -20.69
N ASN A 169 4.68 2.90 -19.40
CA ASN A 169 3.40 2.47 -18.86
C ASN A 169 2.71 3.58 -18.05
N SER A 170 3.09 4.84 -18.29
CA SER A 170 2.46 6.03 -17.73
C SER A 170 1.79 6.83 -18.83
N VAL A 171 0.47 6.99 -18.74
CA VAL A 171 -0.30 7.62 -19.83
C VAL A 171 -0.64 9.09 -19.55
N VAL A 172 -0.61 9.51 -18.26
CA VAL A 172 -0.63 10.88 -17.69
C VAL A 172 -1.21 10.74 -16.27
N ASP A 173 -0.38 10.90 -15.23
CA ASP A 173 -0.67 10.64 -13.80
C ASP A 173 -1.27 9.27 -13.44
N ASN A 174 -1.33 8.36 -14.40
CA ASN A 174 -1.92 7.05 -14.27
C ASN A 174 -0.82 6.04 -14.52
N TRP A 175 -0.17 5.63 -13.44
CA TRP A 175 0.74 4.50 -13.41
C TRP A 175 -0.05 3.23 -13.12
N ILE A 176 0.28 2.15 -13.83
CA ILE A 176 -0.34 0.84 -13.67
C ILE A 176 0.65 -0.08 -12.95
N THR A 177 0.17 -0.73 -11.88
CA THR A 177 0.93 -1.74 -11.15
C THR A 177 0.25 -3.10 -11.28
N SER A 178 1.05 -4.15 -11.25
CA SER A 178 0.57 -5.47 -10.87
C SER A 178 0.56 -5.56 -9.35
N ILE A 179 -0.49 -6.15 -8.78
CA ILE A 179 -0.56 -6.47 -7.35
C ILE A 179 -0.79 -7.97 -7.25
N GLU A 180 0.13 -8.66 -6.58
CA GLU A 180 -0.11 -10.05 -6.18
C GLU A 180 -1.11 -10.04 -5.01
N THR A 181 -2.27 -10.68 -5.21
CA THR A 181 -3.34 -10.80 -4.21
C THR A 181 -3.50 -12.27 -3.86
N GLY A 182 -2.81 -12.73 -2.81
CA GLY A 182 -2.90 -14.12 -2.37
C GLY A 182 -4.23 -14.41 -1.65
N VAL A 183 -4.88 -15.53 -1.96
CA VAL A 183 -5.93 -16.14 -1.13
C VAL A 183 -5.48 -17.54 -0.74
N THR A 184 -5.18 -17.76 0.54
CA THR A 184 -5.01 -19.11 1.07
C THR A 184 -6.36 -19.59 1.62
N HIS A 185 -7.02 -20.50 0.90
CA HIS A 185 -7.90 -21.48 1.51
C HIS A 185 -7.12 -22.80 1.63
N GLU A 186 -7.21 -23.41 2.81
CA GLU A 186 -6.29 -24.39 3.41
C GLU A 186 -5.92 -25.66 2.63
N ASP A 187 -6.37 -25.87 1.38
CA ASP A 187 -6.08 -27.12 0.65
C ASP A 187 -5.61 -26.95 -0.82
N ALA A 188 -5.42 -25.71 -1.30
CA ALA A 188 -4.70 -25.46 -2.55
C ALA A 188 -4.09 -24.05 -2.55
N GLU A 189 -2.79 -23.89 -2.85
CA GLU A 189 -2.16 -22.59 -3.06
C GLU A 189 -2.75 -21.92 -4.32
N TYR A 190 -3.90 -21.26 -4.18
CA TYR A 190 -4.45 -20.41 -5.22
C TYR A 190 -3.87 -19.01 -5.09
N LYS A 191 -3.02 -18.63 -6.04
CA LYS A 191 -2.53 -17.26 -6.16
C LYS A 191 -3.34 -16.55 -7.24
N GLU A 192 -4.09 -15.54 -6.85
CA GLU A 192 -4.67 -14.59 -7.78
C GLU A 192 -3.71 -13.39 -7.91
N ILE A 193 -3.56 -12.87 -9.12
CA ILE A 193 -2.78 -11.65 -9.32
C ILE A 193 -3.68 -10.70 -10.08
N GLU A 194 -3.91 -9.54 -9.47
CA GLU A 194 -4.81 -8.53 -10.00
C GLU A 194 -3.98 -7.37 -10.58
N LEU A 195 -4.35 -6.94 -11.79
CA LEU A 195 -3.83 -5.70 -12.34
C LEU A 195 -4.64 -4.54 -11.80
N ASN A 196 -3.95 -3.62 -11.14
CA ASN A 196 -4.57 -2.49 -10.48
C ASN A 196 -3.95 -1.19 -10.97
N ILE A 197 -4.80 -0.18 -11.20
CA ILE A 197 -4.30 1.18 -11.27
C ILE A 197 -3.73 1.52 -9.90
N MET A 198 -2.50 2.02 -9.86
CA MET A 198 -1.86 2.37 -8.60
C MET A 198 -2.76 3.37 -7.84
N PRO A 199 -3.13 3.10 -6.58
CA PRO A 199 -3.79 4.11 -5.76
C PRO A 199 -2.87 5.32 -5.59
N ASP A 200 -3.38 6.45 -5.15
CA ASP A 200 -2.51 7.64 -5.01
C ASP A 200 -1.50 7.49 -3.86
N THR A 201 -1.78 6.61 -2.88
CA THR A 201 -1.07 6.44 -1.60
C THR A 201 0.38 5.99 -1.73
N LEU A 202 1.16 6.03 -0.64
CA LEU A 202 2.58 5.67 -0.65
C LEU A 202 2.78 4.16 -0.71
N TYR A 203 2.00 3.39 0.04
CA TYR A 203 2.23 1.95 0.24
C TYR A 203 2.21 1.14 -1.06
N LEU A 204 1.10 1.21 -1.80
CA LEU A 204 0.91 0.53 -3.09
C LEU A 204 1.09 1.44 -4.30
N GLY A 205 1.18 2.75 -4.07
CA GLY A 205 0.65 3.71 -5.01
C GLY A 205 1.63 4.67 -5.64
N LYS A 206 1.05 5.65 -6.34
CA LYS A 206 1.72 6.64 -7.17
C LYS A 206 2.71 7.51 -6.42
N SER A 207 2.43 7.83 -5.15
CA SER A 207 3.34 8.60 -4.30
C SER A 207 4.71 7.92 -4.17
N GLY A 208 4.75 6.59 -4.09
CA GLY A 208 5.99 5.83 -4.10
C GLY A 208 6.78 5.97 -5.41
N VAL A 209 6.08 5.92 -6.55
CA VAL A 209 6.68 6.15 -7.88
C VAL A 209 7.20 7.58 -8.02
N ILE A 210 6.45 8.56 -7.52
CA ILE A 210 6.88 9.96 -7.49
C ILE A 210 8.16 10.12 -6.66
N LYS A 211 8.25 9.51 -5.47
CA LYS A 211 9.48 9.52 -4.66
C LYS A 211 10.65 8.90 -5.41
N PHE A 212 10.43 7.75 -6.05
CA PHE A 212 11.43 7.10 -6.88
C PHE A 212 11.92 8.01 -8.02
N LEU A 213 11.02 8.54 -8.85
CA LEU A 213 11.37 9.42 -9.98
C LEU A 213 12.05 10.70 -9.51
N TRP A 214 11.60 11.28 -8.40
CA TRP A 214 12.27 12.43 -7.81
C TRP A 214 13.71 12.12 -7.43
N ALA A 215 13.97 11.03 -6.69
CA ALA A 215 15.32 10.60 -6.33
C ALA A 215 16.16 10.23 -7.56
N TYR A 216 15.53 9.64 -8.58
CA TYR A 216 16.17 9.31 -9.85
C TYR A 216 16.68 10.57 -10.56
N TYR A 217 15.82 11.56 -10.80
CA TYR A 217 16.19 12.80 -11.47
C TYR A 217 17.09 13.70 -10.63
N ASP A 218 17.17 13.49 -9.31
CA ASP A 218 18.17 14.15 -8.48
C ASP A 218 19.58 13.66 -8.76
N ARG A 219 19.72 12.36 -9.06
CA ARG A 219 21.01 11.75 -9.43
C ARG A 219 21.33 11.81 -10.91
N LYS A 220 20.32 11.62 -11.76
CA LYS A 220 20.43 11.53 -13.22
C LYS A 220 19.47 12.55 -13.86
N PRO A 221 19.82 13.86 -13.86
CA PRO A 221 18.94 14.89 -14.38
C PRO A 221 18.64 14.70 -15.88
N ASN A 222 17.39 14.89 -16.27
CA ASN A 222 16.96 14.89 -17.67
C ASN A 222 15.92 15.98 -17.89
N LYS A 223 16.31 17.06 -18.58
CA LYS A 223 15.46 18.25 -18.74
C LYS A 223 14.11 17.96 -19.41
N GLN A 224 14.06 17.07 -20.39
CA GLN A 224 12.82 16.79 -21.12
C GLN A 224 11.86 15.97 -20.27
N GLU A 225 12.36 14.92 -19.61
CA GLU A 225 11.57 14.07 -18.73
C GLU A 225 11.14 14.84 -17.46
N GLU A 226 11.98 15.73 -16.92
CA GLU A 226 11.64 16.57 -15.77
C GLU A 226 10.54 17.60 -16.06
N ILE A 227 10.43 18.10 -17.29
CA ILE A 227 9.30 18.96 -17.70
C ILE A 227 7.98 18.17 -17.62
N TRP A 228 7.98 16.95 -18.17
CA TRP A 228 6.84 16.05 -18.06
C TRP A 228 6.52 15.72 -16.60
N PHE A 229 7.53 15.36 -15.81
CA PHE A 229 7.37 14.99 -14.40
C PHE A 229 6.83 16.15 -13.56
N LYS A 230 7.27 17.39 -13.84
CA LYS A 230 6.72 18.59 -13.22
C LYS A 230 5.23 18.78 -13.53
N ASN A 231 4.78 18.48 -14.75
CA ASN A 231 3.36 18.54 -15.09
C ASN A 231 2.55 17.47 -14.37
N VAL A 232 3.12 16.27 -14.24
CA VAL A 232 2.54 15.17 -13.46
C VAL A 232 2.34 15.58 -11.99
N LEU A 233 3.37 16.13 -11.36
CA LEU A 233 3.31 16.63 -10.00
C LEU A 233 2.24 17.73 -9.82
N LYS A 234 2.11 18.67 -10.77
CA LYS A 234 1.08 19.72 -10.74
C LYS A 234 -0.33 19.15 -10.80
N SER A 235 -0.57 18.22 -11.71
CA SER A 235 -1.89 17.61 -11.85
C SER A 235 -2.23 16.72 -10.65
N PHE A 236 -1.25 15.97 -10.11
CA PHE A 236 -1.38 15.24 -8.86
C PHE A 236 -1.73 16.16 -7.68
N TRP A 237 -1.05 17.31 -7.54
CA TRP A 237 -1.35 18.30 -6.50
C TRP A 237 -2.77 18.85 -6.59
N ILE A 238 -3.24 19.18 -7.79
CA ILE A 238 -4.61 19.70 -8.01
C ILE A 238 -5.65 18.66 -7.57
N LYS A 239 -5.44 17.38 -7.93
CA LYS A 239 -6.32 16.27 -7.53
C LYS A 239 -6.31 16.06 -6.02
N LEU A 240 -5.12 16.03 -5.41
CA LEU A 240 -4.95 15.86 -3.96
C LEU A 240 -5.67 16.96 -3.18
N LYS A 241 -5.47 18.24 -3.56
CA LYS A 241 -6.17 19.37 -2.94
C LYS A 241 -7.68 19.21 -2.97
N LYS A 242 -8.22 18.93 -4.17
CA LYS A 242 -9.65 18.73 -4.35
C LYS A 242 -10.13 17.57 -3.46
N HIS A 243 -9.41 16.46 -3.46
CA HIS A 243 -9.76 15.28 -2.69
C HIS A 243 -9.81 15.55 -1.18
N ILE A 244 -8.82 16.24 -0.61
CA ILE A 244 -8.79 16.63 0.81
C ILE A 244 -9.96 17.57 1.15
N ILE A 245 -10.23 18.56 0.30
CA ILE A 245 -11.29 19.55 0.55
C ILE A 245 -12.69 18.90 0.49
N THR A 246 -12.91 17.98 -0.44
CA THR A 246 -14.24 17.37 -0.64
C THR A 246 -14.53 16.17 0.26
N ASN A 247 -13.52 15.61 0.95
CA ASN A 247 -13.68 14.40 1.75
C ASN A 247 -13.21 14.62 3.19
N PRO A 248 -14.11 15.04 4.10
CA PRO A 248 -13.74 15.29 5.50
C PRO A 248 -13.20 14.06 6.24
N LYS A 249 -13.67 12.86 5.90
CA LYS A 249 -13.23 11.58 6.51
C LYS A 249 -12.06 10.93 5.76
N ILE A 250 -11.25 11.72 5.08
CA ILE A 250 -10.10 11.21 4.34
C ILE A 250 -9.09 10.57 5.29
N GLN A 251 -8.56 9.42 4.88
CA GLN A 251 -7.56 8.66 5.64
C GLN A 251 -6.26 9.46 5.79
N THR A 252 -5.71 9.53 7.00
CA THR A 252 -4.63 10.48 7.36
C THR A 252 -3.23 9.87 7.38
N GLY A 253 -3.14 8.54 7.37
CA GLY A 253 -1.91 7.75 7.44
C GLY A 253 -0.77 8.14 6.51
N PHE A 254 0.44 7.70 6.86
CA PHE A 254 1.64 7.97 6.06
C PHE A 254 1.68 7.07 4.82
N TYR A 255 1.35 5.80 5.01
CA TYR A 255 1.48 4.79 3.96
C TYR A 255 0.23 4.71 3.10
N ASP A 256 -0.92 4.66 3.74
CA ASP A 256 -2.24 4.60 3.14
C ASP A 256 -3.07 5.78 3.63
N GLY A 257 -2.77 6.98 3.15
CA GLY A 257 -3.44 8.20 3.57
C GLY A 257 -2.73 9.44 3.06
N ILE A 258 -3.24 10.61 3.43
CA ILE A 258 -2.72 11.88 2.94
C ILE A 258 -1.36 12.26 3.52
N GLY A 259 -0.94 11.68 4.65
CA GLY A 259 0.34 12.00 5.29
C GLY A 259 1.52 11.82 4.34
N GLY A 260 1.65 10.64 3.72
CA GLY A 260 2.73 10.36 2.77
C GLY A 260 2.58 11.11 1.44
N LEU A 261 1.36 11.46 1.05
CA LEU A 261 1.11 12.29 -0.14
C LEU A 261 1.63 13.70 0.07
N LEU A 262 1.28 14.32 1.20
CA LEU A 262 1.71 15.67 1.57
C LEU A 262 3.22 15.71 1.74
N HIS A 263 3.79 14.74 2.46
CA HIS A 263 5.24 14.61 2.63
C HIS A 263 5.93 14.58 1.26
N THR A 264 5.52 13.68 0.37
CA THR A 264 6.12 13.53 -0.96
C THR A 264 6.00 14.80 -1.79
N MET A 265 4.81 15.43 -1.80
CA MET A 265 4.57 16.65 -2.55
C MET A 265 5.36 17.83 -1.99
N TYR A 266 5.47 17.97 -0.67
CA TYR A 266 6.27 19.01 -0.02
C TYR A 266 7.74 18.94 -0.41
N PHE A 267 8.36 17.76 -0.31
CA PHE A 267 9.79 17.62 -0.66
C PHE A 267 10.03 17.75 -2.17
N ALA A 268 9.14 17.22 -3.01
CA ALA A 268 9.23 17.44 -4.46
C ALA A 268 9.05 18.93 -4.84
N ASN A 269 8.23 19.68 -4.09
CA ASN A 269 7.99 21.10 -4.33
C ASN A 269 9.27 21.94 -4.25
N LYS A 270 10.22 21.55 -3.39
CA LYS A 270 11.51 22.25 -3.24
C LYS A 270 12.28 22.38 -4.55
N LYS A 271 12.27 21.32 -5.36
CA LYS A 271 12.98 21.28 -6.66
C LYS A 271 12.12 21.84 -7.78
N TYR A 272 10.84 21.50 -7.81
CA TYR A 272 10.00 21.74 -8.99
C TYR A 272 9.08 22.95 -8.89
N SER A 273 8.91 23.57 -7.73
CA SER A 273 8.01 24.72 -7.49
C SER A 273 6.61 24.46 -8.06
N ILE A 274 5.98 23.41 -7.55
CA ILE A 274 4.66 22.91 -7.93
C ILE A 274 3.54 23.79 -7.36
N PHE A 275 3.69 24.26 -6.12
CA PHE A 275 2.70 25.06 -5.40
C PHE A 275 3.38 26.03 -4.42
N HIS A 276 2.61 27.02 -3.96
CA HIS A 276 3.06 27.99 -2.96
C HIS A 276 2.68 27.55 -1.54
N ASP A 277 3.45 27.97 -0.54
CA ASP A 277 3.21 27.62 0.88
C ASP A 277 1.79 27.95 1.35
N ILE A 278 1.19 29.04 0.85
CA ILE A 278 -0.19 29.42 1.18
C ILE A 278 -1.21 28.33 0.79
N GLU A 279 -0.97 27.58 -0.27
CA GLU A 279 -1.84 26.47 -0.68
C GLU A 279 -1.73 25.31 0.31
N LEU A 280 -0.51 25.00 0.78
CA LEU A 280 -0.30 23.96 1.80
C LEU A 280 -0.89 24.38 3.14
N ILE A 281 -0.75 25.65 3.54
CA ILE A 281 -1.37 26.20 4.76
C ILE A 281 -2.89 26.01 4.73
N GLN A 282 -3.55 26.32 3.62
CA GLN A 282 -5.00 26.11 3.46
C GLN A 282 -5.41 24.64 3.63
N ILE A 283 -4.62 23.72 3.08
CA ILE A 283 -4.86 22.28 3.21
C ILE A 283 -4.67 21.84 4.67
N LEU A 284 -3.60 22.27 5.32
CA LEU A 284 -3.33 21.96 6.73
C LEU A 284 -4.47 22.43 7.65
N MET A 285 -5.07 23.59 7.39
CA MET A 285 -6.25 24.06 8.12
C MET A 285 -7.47 23.14 7.95
N VAL A 286 -7.67 22.57 6.76
CA VAL A 286 -8.75 21.59 6.50
C VAL A 286 -8.45 20.28 7.23
N ILE A 287 -7.21 19.79 7.12
CA ILE A 287 -6.78 18.56 7.79
C ILE A 287 -6.98 18.68 9.28
N LYS A 288 -6.54 19.79 9.90
CA LYS A 288 -6.70 20.00 11.34
C LYS A 288 -8.14 19.85 11.82
N LYS A 289 -9.11 20.38 11.07
CA LYS A 289 -10.54 20.28 11.40
C LYS A 289 -11.09 18.86 11.32
N ASN A 290 -10.40 18.00 10.57
CA ASN A 290 -10.86 16.67 10.19
C ASN A 290 -10.10 15.54 10.90
N ILE A 291 -9.04 15.85 11.68
CA ILE A 291 -8.25 14.85 12.43
C ILE A 291 -9.17 13.95 13.28
N SER A 292 -10.21 14.52 13.90
CA SER A 292 -11.13 13.79 14.77
C SER A 292 -11.96 12.70 14.08
N TYR A 293 -11.95 12.63 12.74
CA TYR A 293 -12.57 11.54 12.00
C TYR A 293 -11.69 10.29 11.90
N ASP A 294 -10.41 10.38 12.26
CA ASP A 294 -9.51 9.22 12.27
C ASP A 294 -9.89 8.25 13.38
N THR A 295 -10.11 6.99 13.01
CA THR A 295 -10.36 5.86 13.91
C THR A 295 -9.26 4.80 13.85
N GLN A 296 -8.22 5.00 13.04
CA GLN A 296 -7.14 4.05 12.84
C GLN A 296 -5.95 4.35 13.75
N PHE A 297 -5.66 5.63 14.00
CA PHE A 297 -4.59 6.16 14.88
C PHE A 297 -3.14 5.82 14.48
N ASP A 298 -2.93 4.75 13.72
CA ASP A 298 -1.63 4.16 13.42
C ASP A 298 -0.79 4.89 12.36
N VAL A 299 0.35 4.28 11.97
CA VAL A 299 1.25 4.86 10.96
C VAL A 299 0.82 4.57 9.52
N ILE A 300 0.07 3.49 9.29
CA ILE A 300 -0.35 3.12 7.95
C ILE A 300 -1.46 4.04 7.48
N SER A 301 -2.54 4.09 8.23
CA SER A 301 -3.84 4.65 7.87
C SER A 301 -4.26 5.80 8.77
N GLY A 302 -3.65 5.94 9.95
CA GLY A 302 -4.09 6.89 10.98
C GLY A 302 -3.19 8.10 11.26
N SER A 303 -3.52 8.77 12.36
CA SER A 303 -2.94 10.05 12.75
C SER A 303 -1.46 9.98 13.11
N ALA A 304 -0.93 8.85 13.60
CA ALA A 304 0.52 8.74 13.83
C ALA A 304 1.31 8.83 12.52
N GLY A 305 0.75 8.34 11.42
CA GLY A 305 1.34 8.49 10.10
C GLY A 305 1.31 9.93 9.59
N LEU A 306 0.22 10.65 9.84
CA LEU A 306 0.14 12.09 9.58
C LEU A 306 1.17 12.85 10.43
N LEU A 307 1.28 12.52 11.71
CA LEU A 307 2.22 13.15 12.64
C LEU A 307 3.66 13.04 12.15
N ASN A 308 4.06 11.85 11.65
CA ASN A 308 5.37 11.65 11.04
C ASN A 308 5.65 12.66 9.91
N ALA A 309 4.72 12.80 8.96
CA ALA A 309 4.86 13.74 7.85
C ALA A 309 4.93 15.21 8.33
N LEU A 310 4.08 15.59 9.27
CA LEU A 310 4.04 16.95 9.81
C LEU A 310 5.35 17.34 10.51
N ILE A 311 5.93 16.43 11.29
CA ILE A 311 7.19 16.62 12.00
C ILE A 311 8.34 16.83 11.01
N ASP A 312 8.41 15.99 9.96
CA ASP A 312 9.46 16.11 8.93
C ASP A 312 9.37 17.46 8.21
N MET A 313 8.16 17.87 7.81
CA MET A 313 7.93 19.18 7.20
C MET A 313 8.24 20.34 8.16
N TYR A 314 7.93 20.20 9.45
CA TYR A 314 8.18 21.23 10.46
C TYR A 314 9.67 21.49 10.66
N HIS A 315 10.48 20.44 10.82
CA HIS A 315 11.93 20.57 11.00
C HIS A 315 12.60 21.16 9.76
N ASP A 316 12.07 20.85 8.59
CA ASP A 316 12.65 21.23 7.32
C ASP A 316 12.22 22.63 6.82
N SER A 317 11.01 23.10 7.18
CA SER A 317 10.47 24.37 6.69
C SER A 317 11.30 25.58 7.13
N SER A 318 11.51 26.53 6.21
CA SER A 318 12.12 27.84 6.51
C SER A 318 11.09 28.97 6.70
N SER A 319 9.83 28.74 6.34
CA SER A 319 8.77 29.74 6.45
C SER A 319 8.15 29.69 7.84
N GLU A 320 8.22 30.81 8.58
CA GLU A 320 7.66 30.93 9.93
C GLU A 320 6.14 30.73 9.95
N GLU A 321 5.42 31.25 8.96
CA GLU A 321 3.96 31.08 8.84
C GLU A 321 3.58 29.61 8.67
N LEU A 322 4.18 28.95 7.68
CA LEU A 322 4.03 27.51 7.47
C LEU A 322 4.44 26.68 8.71
N LYS A 323 5.55 27.03 9.38
CA LYS A 323 5.98 26.36 10.62
C LYS A 323 4.95 26.46 11.72
N ASN A 324 4.36 27.64 11.92
CA ASN A 324 3.28 27.84 12.89
C ASN A 324 2.05 27.00 12.54
N GLN A 325 1.67 26.94 11.26
CA GLN A 325 0.54 26.10 10.84
C GLN A 325 0.82 24.59 10.99
N LEU A 326 2.05 24.15 10.72
CA LEU A 326 2.47 22.76 10.94
C LEU A 326 2.44 22.41 12.44
N LEU A 327 2.96 23.29 13.30
CA LEU A 327 2.90 23.11 14.75
C LEU A 327 1.45 23.03 15.26
N ASP A 328 0.57 23.87 14.72
CA ASP A 328 -0.86 23.87 15.04
C ASP A 328 -1.56 22.56 14.61
N CYS A 329 -1.14 21.96 13.49
CA CYS A 329 -1.61 20.63 13.10
C CYS A 329 -1.01 19.52 13.99
N ILE A 330 0.28 19.60 14.33
CA ILE A 330 0.97 18.64 15.21
C ILE A 330 0.25 18.55 16.56
N THR A 331 -0.06 19.69 17.19
CA THR A 331 -0.77 19.72 18.48
C THR A 331 -2.21 19.20 18.36
N GLY A 332 -2.87 19.42 17.22
CA GLY A 332 -4.16 18.81 16.93
C GLY A 332 -4.11 17.29 16.87
N VAL A 333 -3.08 16.74 16.22
CA VAL A 333 -2.84 15.28 16.16
C VAL A 333 -2.49 14.71 17.53
N GLU A 334 -1.62 15.37 18.29
CA GLU A 334 -1.30 14.97 19.67
C GLU A 334 -2.56 14.86 20.52
N THR A 335 -3.41 15.89 20.49
CA THR A 335 -4.65 15.93 21.26
C THR A 335 -5.56 14.76 20.91
N HIS A 336 -5.69 14.44 19.61
CA HIS A 336 -6.49 13.30 19.15
C HIS A 336 -5.94 11.97 19.67
N LEU A 337 -4.63 11.75 19.54
CA LEU A 337 -4.00 10.51 20.00
C LEU A 337 -4.06 10.36 21.52
N ILE A 338 -3.93 11.45 22.29
CA ILE A 338 -4.07 11.44 23.76
C ILE A 338 -5.48 11.01 24.17
N ILE A 339 -6.52 11.66 23.61
CA ILE A 339 -7.92 11.41 24.01
C ILE A 339 -8.33 9.95 23.76
N HIS A 340 -7.77 9.32 22.72
CA HIS A 340 -8.07 7.95 22.32
C HIS A 340 -7.10 6.90 22.88
N PHE A 341 -6.16 7.29 23.74
CA PHE A 341 -5.26 6.33 24.38
C PHE A 341 -5.97 5.59 25.53
N ASP A 342 -6.04 4.26 25.46
CA ASP A 342 -6.51 3.44 26.57
C ASP A 342 -5.38 3.31 27.62
N ASP A 343 -5.54 4.01 28.74
CA ASP A 343 -4.59 3.99 29.84
C ASP A 343 -4.53 2.62 30.57
N ILE A 344 -5.62 1.86 30.59
CA ILE A 344 -5.69 0.55 31.27
C ILE A 344 -4.93 -0.49 30.45
N ASN A 345 -5.24 -0.62 29.17
CA ASN A 345 -4.62 -1.62 28.29
C ASN A 345 -3.29 -1.16 27.68
N CYS A 346 -3.00 0.14 27.75
CA CYS A 346 -1.81 0.80 27.24
C CYS A 346 -1.71 0.67 25.70
N GLY A 347 -2.61 1.33 24.98
CA GLY A 347 -2.58 1.39 23.52
C GLY A 347 -3.80 2.05 22.90
N TRP A 348 -3.90 1.96 21.58
CA TRP A 348 -5.05 2.37 20.80
C TRP A 348 -5.80 1.12 20.36
N SER A 349 -7.10 1.08 20.65
CA SER A 349 -7.94 -0.09 20.40
C SER A 349 -8.38 -0.16 18.95
N PHE A 350 -8.47 -1.38 18.45
CA PHE A 350 -9.05 -1.71 17.14
C PHE A 350 -10.26 -2.61 17.37
N GLU A 351 -11.32 -2.39 16.59
CA GLU A 351 -12.49 -3.25 16.57
C GLU A 351 -12.17 -4.53 15.78
N ASN A 352 -12.55 -5.68 16.32
CA ASN A 352 -12.47 -6.94 15.60
C ASN A 352 -13.51 -6.95 14.47
N PRO A 353 -13.10 -7.11 13.20
CA PRO A 353 -14.04 -7.13 12.08
C PRO A 353 -15.10 -8.24 12.18
N SER A 354 -14.78 -9.33 12.89
CA SER A 354 -15.68 -10.48 13.09
C SER A 354 -16.61 -10.33 14.29
N ASP A 355 -16.28 -9.48 15.27
CA ASP A 355 -17.14 -9.14 16.41
C ASP A 355 -16.85 -7.71 16.87
N PRO A 356 -17.71 -6.73 16.54
CA PRO A 356 -17.52 -5.33 16.93
C PRO A 356 -17.47 -5.08 18.45
N ASN A 357 -17.89 -6.04 19.29
CA ASN A 357 -17.77 -5.92 20.74
C ASN A 357 -16.41 -6.40 21.27
N ASP A 358 -15.61 -7.05 20.44
CA ASP A 358 -14.25 -7.47 20.75
C ASP A 358 -13.26 -6.41 20.27
N ILE A 359 -12.45 -5.92 21.20
CA ILE A 359 -11.41 -4.92 20.92
C ILE A 359 -10.05 -5.51 21.22
N PHE A 360 -9.07 -5.13 20.41
CA PHE A 360 -7.71 -5.61 20.56
C PHE A 360 -6.67 -4.53 20.27
N TYR A 361 -5.42 -4.80 20.66
CA TYR A 361 -4.32 -3.84 20.60
C TYR A 361 -3.16 -4.44 19.81
N TYR A 362 -2.71 -3.76 18.75
CA TYR A 362 -1.52 -4.16 18.01
C TYR A 362 -0.24 -3.68 18.70
N TYR A 363 0.82 -4.48 18.58
CA TYR A 363 2.13 -4.14 19.13
C TYR A 363 3.20 -3.83 18.07
N GLY A 364 3.00 -4.31 16.84
CA GLY A 364 3.90 -4.10 15.70
C GLY A 364 3.99 -2.65 15.21
N TYR A 365 4.83 -2.40 14.20
CA TYR A 365 5.06 -1.05 13.69
C TYR A 365 3.87 -0.52 12.88
N SER A 366 3.29 -1.31 11.98
CA SER A 366 2.25 -0.82 11.06
C SER A 366 1.01 -0.29 11.79
N HIS A 367 0.45 -1.09 12.68
CA HIS A 367 -0.85 -0.79 13.31
C HIS A 367 -0.76 -0.57 14.82
N GLY A 368 0.44 -0.72 15.42
CA GLY A 368 0.57 -0.88 16.86
C GLY A 368 1.43 0.16 17.56
N LEU A 369 1.64 -0.09 18.85
CA LEU A 369 2.44 0.76 19.74
C LEU A 369 3.78 1.15 19.12
N SER A 370 4.49 0.18 18.53
CA SER A 370 5.85 0.40 18.02
C SER A 370 5.91 1.41 16.86
N GLY A 371 4.82 1.64 16.14
CA GLY A 371 4.74 2.68 15.12
C GLY A 371 4.33 4.04 15.68
N ILE A 372 3.42 4.05 16.65
CA ILE A 372 2.81 5.27 17.19
C ILE A 372 3.76 5.99 18.15
N ILE A 373 4.33 5.27 19.11
CA ILE A 373 5.11 5.88 20.20
C ILE A 373 6.37 6.62 19.76
N PRO A 374 7.10 6.23 18.70
CA PRO A 374 8.25 7.01 18.26
C PRO A 374 7.84 8.35 17.64
N GLN A 375 6.67 8.43 16.99
CA GLN A 375 6.18 9.68 16.41
C GLN A 375 5.69 10.63 17.50
N LEU A 376 5.02 10.09 18.52
CA LEU A 376 4.66 10.83 19.72
C LEU A 376 5.91 11.36 20.47
N TYR A 377 6.95 10.54 20.60
CA TYR A 377 8.18 11.02 21.23
C TYR A 377 8.84 12.16 20.43
N ARG A 378 8.86 12.05 19.09
CA ARG A 378 9.37 13.11 18.22
C ARG A 378 8.51 14.38 18.31
N SER A 379 7.19 14.27 18.45
CA SER A 379 6.32 15.43 18.64
C SER A 379 6.58 16.10 19.99
N PHE A 380 6.77 15.32 21.07
CA PHE A 380 7.15 15.84 22.37
C PHE A 380 8.43 16.68 22.33
N LEU A 381 9.43 16.31 21.52
CA LEU A 381 10.65 17.10 21.36
C LEU A 381 10.41 18.48 20.73
N ILE A 382 9.28 18.68 20.06
CA ILE A 382 8.86 19.96 19.48
C ILE A 382 7.94 20.71 20.45
N THR A 383 6.91 20.05 20.96
CA THR A 383 5.81 20.67 21.72
C THR A 383 6.09 20.78 23.22
N ASN A 384 7.03 19.98 23.74
CA ASN A 384 7.27 19.78 25.18
C ASN A 384 6.01 19.35 25.96
N ASN A 385 5.09 18.64 25.31
CA ASN A 385 3.88 18.14 25.95
C ASN A 385 4.17 16.96 26.90
N ASN A 386 4.12 17.20 28.21
CA ASN A 386 4.47 16.19 29.22
C ASN A 386 3.53 14.97 29.25
N GLU A 387 2.27 15.12 28.83
CA GLU A 387 1.32 14.00 28.77
C GLU A 387 1.76 12.99 27.70
N ILE A 388 2.22 13.48 26.55
CA ILE A 388 2.83 12.63 25.51
C ILE A 388 4.03 11.88 26.05
N LYS A 389 4.91 12.54 26.81
CA LYS A 389 6.07 11.88 27.40
C LYS A 389 5.67 10.74 28.35
N GLN A 390 4.63 10.94 29.14
CA GLN A 390 4.11 9.91 30.05
C GLN A 390 3.53 8.70 29.30
N ILE A 391 2.74 8.96 28.24
CA ILE A 391 2.21 7.91 27.36
C ILE A 391 3.37 7.10 26.74
N VAL A 392 4.36 7.77 26.16
CA VAL A 392 5.55 7.12 25.57
C VAL A 392 6.25 6.24 26.61
N ASP A 393 6.53 6.76 27.80
CA ASP A 393 7.23 6.00 28.85
C ASP A 393 6.45 4.77 29.31
N LYS A 394 5.12 4.90 29.40
CA LYS A 394 4.23 3.80 29.77
C LYS A 394 4.20 2.73 28.67
N SER A 395 4.06 3.13 27.42
CA SER A 395 4.04 2.21 26.27
C SER A 395 5.38 1.52 26.03
N VAL A 396 6.51 2.20 26.24
CA VAL A 396 7.83 1.56 26.19
C VAL A 396 7.94 0.43 27.23
N LYS A 397 7.49 0.67 28.47
CA LYS A 397 7.45 -0.38 29.50
C LYS A 397 6.58 -1.57 29.09
N LYS A 398 5.43 -1.30 28.45
CA LYS A 398 4.53 -2.34 27.92
C LYS A 398 5.24 -3.17 26.83
N ILE A 399 5.92 -2.54 25.88
CA ILE A 399 6.68 -3.26 24.82
C ILE A 399 7.77 -4.14 25.44
N ILE A 400 8.54 -3.61 26.41
CA ILE A 400 9.57 -4.38 27.10
C ILE A 400 8.97 -5.60 27.82
N MET A 401 7.84 -5.42 28.52
CA MET A 401 7.17 -6.49 29.25
C MET A 401 6.63 -7.58 28.32
N LEU A 402 6.21 -7.23 27.10
CA LEU A 402 5.69 -8.17 26.10
C LEU A 402 6.79 -8.90 25.31
N TYR A 403 8.07 -8.55 25.51
CA TYR A 403 9.16 -9.21 24.81
C TYR A 403 9.35 -10.63 25.32
N ASP A 404 9.21 -11.61 24.43
CA ASP A 404 9.51 -13.00 24.72
C ASP A 404 11.00 -13.26 24.47
N ASN A 405 11.73 -13.58 25.54
CA ASN A 405 13.17 -13.85 25.49
C ASN A 405 13.53 -15.17 24.77
N ILE A 406 12.61 -16.14 24.75
CA ILE A 406 12.80 -17.45 24.09
C ILE A 406 12.64 -17.24 22.58
N GLU A 407 11.53 -16.66 22.17
CA GLU A 407 11.24 -16.38 20.75
C GLU A 407 12.10 -15.23 20.18
N ARG A 408 12.63 -14.38 21.07
CA ARG A 408 13.30 -13.10 20.77
C ARG A 408 12.40 -12.22 19.89
N ASN A 409 11.14 -12.12 20.29
CA ASN A 409 10.09 -11.53 19.47
C ASN A 409 8.91 -11.04 20.33
N TRP A 410 7.88 -10.53 19.68
CA TRP A 410 6.64 -10.06 20.30
C TRP A 410 5.42 -10.74 19.66
N PRO A 411 4.35 -10.94 20.43
CA PRO A 411 3.06 -11.31 19.87
C PRO A 411 2.57 -10.21 18.92
N THR A 412 1.69 -10.58 17.99
CA THR A 412 1.17 -9.63 16.99
C THR A 412 0.24 -8.60 17.63
N SER A 413 -0.65 -9.08 18.51
CA SER A 413 -1.64 -8.26 19.20
C SER A 413 -1.99 -8.84 20.57
N SER A 414 -2.87 -8.16 21.32
CA SER A 414 -3.46 -8.69 22.55
C SER A 414 -4.35 -9.92 22.36
N SER A 415 -4.81 -10.18 21.13
CA SER A 415 -5.69 -11.31 20.77
C SER A 415 -4.99 -12.43 20.01
N VAL A 416 -3.82 -12.16 19.41
CA VAL A 416 -3.10 -13.09 18.53
C VAL A 416 -1.66 -13.25 19.01
N ASP A 417 -1.36 -14.42 19.56
CA ASP A 417 -0.03 -14.81 20.07
C ASP A 417 0.90 -15.37 18.98
N THR A 418 0.73 -14.91 17.73
CA THR A 418 1.60 -15.30 16.62
C THR A 418 2.80 -14.38 16.52
N TYR A 419 3.99 -14.98 16.35
CA TYR A 419 5.27 -14.30 16.30
C TYR A 419 5.76 -14.16 14.85
N TYR A 420 5.34 -13.10 14.16
CA TYR A 420 5.83 -12.80 12.81
C TYR A 420 7.24 -12.19 12.82
N THR A 421 7.88 -12.17 11.66
CA THR A 421 9.19 -11.55 11.45
C THR A 421 9.16 -10.54 10.30
N ASN A 422 8.17 -9.66 10.26
CA ASN A 422 8.03 -8.65 9.20
C ASN A 422 8.16 -7.23 9.77
N TRP A 423 8.39 -6.23 8.91
CA TRP A 423 8.29 -4.84 9.32
C TRP A 423 6.87 -4.51 9.78
N CYS A 424 5.84 -5.02 9.07
CA CYS A 424 4.46 -4.72 9.42
C CYS A 424 4.02 -5.32 10.76
N HIS A 425 4.25 -6.62 10.92
CA HIS A 425 3.95 -7.39 12.13
C HIS A 425 5.19 -8.18 12.55
N GLY A 426 5.64 -7.95 13.79
CA GLY A 426 6.73 -8.71 14.40
C GLY A 426 8.00 -7.91 14.72
N SER A 427 9.01 -8.64 15.15
CA SER A 427 10.23 -8.07 15.73
C SER A 427 10.95 -7.01 14.88
N PRO A 428 11.09 -7.11 13.52
CA PRO A 428 11.76 -6.05 12.76
C PRO A 428 11.06 -4.71 12.92
N GLY A 429 9.73 -4.66 12.80
CA GLY A 429 8.96 -3.44 13.02
C GLY A 429 9.10 -2.91 14.44
N VAL A 430 9.03 -3.79 15.45
CA VAL A 430 9.15 -3.39 16.86
C VAL A 430 10.51 -2.75 17.13
N ILE A 431 11.61 -3.41 16.74
CA ILE A 431 12.95 -2.85 16.96
C ILE A 431 13.20 -1.60 16.12
N TYR A 432 12.55 -1.45 14.96
CA TYR A 432 12.62 -0.22 14.18
C TYR A 432 12.06 0.96 14.96
N GLY A 433 10.86 0.81 15.54
CA GLY A 433 10.24 1.81 16.40
C GLY A 433 11.11 2.17 17.61
N LEU A 434 11.61 1.16 18.32
CA LEU A 434 12.54 1.36 19.44
C LEU A 434 13.84 2.06 19.00
N GLY A 435 14.37 1.72 17.83
CA GLY A 435 15.54 2.37 17.25
C GLY A 435 15.30 3.84 16.94
N ILE A 436 14.11 4.23 16.44
CA ILE A 436 13.72 5.64 16.25
C ILE A 436 13.71 6.39 17.59
N LEU A 437 13.19 5.78 18.66
CA LEU A 437 13.21 6.39 20.00
C LEU A 437 14.65 6.67 20.46
N LEU A 438 15.52 5.65 20.41
CA LEU A 438 16.93 5.78 20.82
C LEU A 438 17.66 6.86 20.02
N LYS A 439 17.47 6.86 18.69
CA LYS A 439 18.06 7.84 17.77
C LYS A 439 17.67 9.29 18.12
N ASN A 440 16.44 9.49 18.61
CA ASN A 440 15.94 10.81 19.02
C ASN A 440 16.26 11.14 20.50
N GLY A 441 17.13 10.37 21.15
CA GLY A 441 17.63 10.67 22.50
C GLY A 441 16.86 10.01 23.63
N TYR A 442 15.95 9.07 23.35
CA TYR A 442 15.35 8.26 24.42
C TYR A 442 16.42 7.35 25.04
N VAL A 443 16.56 7.37 26.36
CA VAL A 443 17.62 6.60 27.05
C VAL A 443 17.05 5.36 27.71
N SER A 444 17.42 4.18 27.22
CA SER A 444 17.18 2.90 27.90
C SER A 444 18.22 1.85 27.53
N LYS A 445 18.95 1.33 28.53
CA LYS A 445 19.94 0.25 28.33
C LYS A 445 19.26 -1.08 28.01
N GLU A 446 18.08 -1.31 28.56
CA GLU A 446 17.31 -2.54 28.34
C GLU A 446 16.88 -2.66 26.87
N ILE A 447 16.46 -1.55 26.25
CA ILE A 447 16.12 -1.51 24.82
C ILE A 447 17.33 -1.89 23.96
N ASN A 448 18.53 -1.36 24.26
CA ASN A 448 19.74 -1.72 23.51
C ASN A 448 20.01 -3.23 23.52
N ASN A 449 19.87 -3.87 24.68
CA ASN A 449 20.08 -5.31 24.82
C ASN A 449 19.00 -6.12 24.07
N ILE A 450 17.74 -5.71 24.17
CA ILE A 450 16.64 -6.36 23.43
C ILE A 450 16.87 -6.28 21.92
N ILE A 451 17.21 -5.08 21.41
CA ILE A 451 17.52 -4.88 19.98
C ILE A 451 18.66 -5.81 19.57
N TYR A 452 19.74 -5.90 20.36
CA TYR A 452 20.87 -6.78 20.08
C TYR A 452 20.45 -8.26 19.96
N GLU A 453 19.66 -8.78 20.90
CA GLU A 453 19.21 -10.19 20.88
C GLU A 453 18.32 -10.52 19.68
N VAL A 454 17.46 -9.58 19.28
CA VAL A 454 16.64 -9.70 18.07
C VAL A 454 17.53 -9.70 16.82
N LEU A 455 18.51 -8.80 16.73
CA LEU A 455 19.43 -8.72 15.58
C LEU A 455 20.25 -10.00 15.40
N LEU A 456 20.69 -10.64 16.49
CA LEU A 456 21.37 -11.95 16.45
C LEU A 456 20.52 -13.07 15.83
N ARG A 457 19.19 -12.96 15.94
CA ARG A 457 18.24 -13.87 15.28
C ARG A 457 18.06 -13.48 13.81
N LEU A 458 17.71 -12.21 13.55
CA LEU A 458 17.40 -11.70 12.20
C LEU A 458 18.57 -11.86 11.21
N VAL A 459 19.82 -11.73 11.68
CA VAL A 459 21.00 -11.89 10.82
C VAL A 459 21.15 -13.31 10.25
N LYS A 460 20.55 -14.31 10.91
CA LYS A 460 20.57 -15.72 10.48
C LYS A 460 19.33 -16.12 9.68
N GLU A 461 18.31 -15.27 9.61
CA GLU A 461 17.04 -15.57 8.96
C GLU A 461 17.10 -15.22 7.46
N GLU A 462 16.54 -16.09 6.63
CA GLU A 462 16.36 -15.87 5.21
C GLU A 462 14.88 -15.84 4.84
N LYS A 463 14.54 -15.01 3.86
CA LYS A 463 13.18 -14.90 3.33
C LYS A 463 13.16 -14.99 1.82
N PRO A 464 12.15 -15.68 1.23
CA PRO A 464 12.02 -15.77 -0.21
C PRO A 464 11.56 -14.45 -0.84
N ASN A 465 10.66 -13.71 -0.17
CA ASN A 465 10.19 -12.42 -0.64
C ASN A 465 11.24 -11.32 -0.35
N LEU A 466 11.49 -10.44 -1.31
CA LEU A 466 12.47 -9.35 -1.23
C LEU A 466 11.83 -7.97 -0.96
N CYS A 467 10.51 -7.86 -0.75
CA CYS A 467 9.87 -6.56 -0.54
C CYS A 467 10.25 -5.88 0.80
N LEU A 468 9.86 -4.61 0.97
CA LEU A 468 10.14 -3.84 2.18
C LEU A 468 9.20 -4.18 3.36
N CYS A 469 7.94 -4.51 3.10
CA CYS A 469 6.96 -4.73 4.17
C CYS A 469 7.19 -6.06 4.93
N HIS A 470 7.39 -7.14 4.18
CA HIS A 470 7.45 -8.50 4.74
C HIS A 470 8.52 -9.37 4.07
N GLY A 471 9.46 -8.75 3.36
CA GLY A 471 10.58 -9.42 2.71
C GLY A 471 11.91 -9.23 3.44
N SER A 472 12.94 -9.93 2.95
CA SER A 472 14.30 -9.88 3.51
C SER A 472 14.90 -8.47 3.46
N TYR A 473 14.67 -7.73 2.38
CA TYR A 473 15.23 -6.39 2.17
C TYR A 473 14.77 -5.39 3.24
N GLY A 474 13.47 -5.38 3.56
CA GLY A 474 12.95 -4.56 4.65
C GLY A 474 13.59 -4.91 5.99
N ASN A 475 13.64 -6.20 6.31
CA ASN A 475 14.26 -6.69 7.54
C ASN A 475 15.75 -6.35 7.65
N ASP A 476 16.50 -6.51 6.56
CA ASP A 476 17.95 -6.30 6.56
C ASP A 476 18.30 -4.80 6.58
N ILE A 477 17.47 -3.95 5.96
CA ILE A 477 17.57 -2.48 6.09
C ILE A 477 17.39 -2.07 7.55
N ILE A 478 16.35 -2.58 8.22
CA ILE A 478 16.09 -2.33 9.64
C ILE A 478 17.24 -2.89 10.48
N GLY A 479 17.72 -4.09 10.17
CA GLY A 479 18.81 -4.75 10.86
C GLY A 479 20.09 -3.92 10.84
N LYS A 480 20.47 -3.40 9.67
CA LYS A 480 21.58 -2.46 9.52
C LYS A 480 21.38 -1.21 10.37
N TYR A 481 20.21 -0.57 10.28
CA TYR A 481 19.91 0.64 11.02
C TYR A 481 19.97 0.45 12.54
N CYS A 482 19.30 -0.57 13.05
CA CYS A 482 19.30 -0.85 14.48
C CYS A 482 20.71 -1.22 14.98
N SER A 483 21.51 -1.91 14.16
CA SER A 483 22.93 -2.18 14.47
C SER A 483 23.75 -0.88 14.59
N GLU A 484 23.51 0.09 13.71
CA GLU A 484 24.14 1.42 13.79
C GLU A 484 23.73 2.17 15.07
N ILE A 485 22.44 2.13 15.42
CA ILE A 485 21.90 2.81 16.61
C ILE A 485 22.52 2.27 17.90
N ILE A 486 22.66 0.94 18.03
CA ILE A 486 23.27 0.33 19.23
C ILE A 486 24.80 0.32 19.19
N GLY A 487 25.42 0.76 18.09
CA GLY A 487 26.87 0.81 17.92
C GLY A 487 27.54 -0.55 17.65
N ASP A 488 26.82 -1.55 17.15
CA ASP A 488 27.38 -2.86 16.81
C ASP A 488 27.83 -2.92 15.34
N ASN A 489 29.12 -2.64 15.12
CA ASN A 489 29.72 -2.66 13.78
C ASN A 489 29.78 -4.06 13.15
N LYS A 490 29.77 -5.15 13.94
CA LYS A 490 29.84 -6.52 13.39
C LYS A 490 28.49 -6.90 12.80
N LEU A 491 27.40 -6.67 13.52
CA LEU A 491 26.04 -6.89 13.04
C LEU A 491 25.72 -5.97 11.87
N LYS A 492 26.11 -4.69 11.95
CA LYS A 492 25.97 -3.76 10.81
C LYS A 492 26.59 -4.33 9.54
N THR A 493 27.86 -4.76 9.61
CA THR A 493 28.58 -5.34 8.46
C THR A 493 27.89 -6.61 7.95
N ALA A 494 27.32 -7.43 8.84
CA ALA A 494 26.61 -8.63 8.45
C ALA A 494 25.32 -8.31 7.67
N PHE A 495 24.52 -7.34 8.13
CA PHE A 495 23.34 -6.90 7.39
C PHE A 495 23.69 -6.18 6.08
N GLU A 496 24.79 -5.44 6.01
CA GLU A 496 25.30 -4.87 4.75
C GLU A 496 25.58 -5.96 3.71
N ARG A 497 26.20 -7.08 4.12
CA ARG A 497 26.40 -8.23 3.22
C ARG A 497 25.08 -8.85 2.75
N LYS A 498 24.11 -9.03 3.66
CA LYS A 498 22.78 -9.54 3.28
C LYS A 498 22.08 -8.62 2.27
N LEU A 499 22.23 -7.30 2.42
CA LEU A 499 21.68 -6.33 1.47
C LEU A 499 22.34 -6.44 0.09
N ASP A 500 23.65 -6.64 0.04
CA ASP A 500 24.37 -6.88 -1.21
C ASP A 500 23.95 -8.21 -1.85
N ASP A 501 23.80 -9.29 -1.07
CA ASP A 501 23.33 -10.58 -1.55
C ASP A 501 21.89 -10.50 -2.11
N ASN A 502 21.00 -9.82 -1.39
CA ASN A 502 19.64 -9.58 -1.85
C ASN A 502 19.61 -8.69 -3.09
N TRP A 503 20.53 -7.72 -3.22
CA TRP A 503 20.65 -6.91 -4.44
C TRP A 503 20.99 -7.78 -5.64
N LEU A 504 21.98 -8.68 -5.51
CA LEU A 504 22.35 -9.62 -6.57
C LEU A 504 21.18 -10.53 -6.97
N LYS A 505 20.37 -10.98 -6.00
CA LYS A 505 19.14 -11.74 -6.27
C LYS A 505 18.12 -10.94 -7.10
N LEU A 506 17.96 -9.64 -6.82
CA LEU A 506 17.08 -8.76 -7.62
C LEU A 506 17.59 -8.62 -9.06
N LEU A 507 18.91 -8.43 -9.25
CA LEU A 507 19.49 -8.28 -10.59
C LEU A 507 19.28 -9.52 -11.47
N ASN A 508 19.21 -10.70 -10.85
CA ASN A 508 19.01 -11.97 -11.54
C ASN A 508 17.53 -12.28 -11.85
N THR A 509 16.59 -11.35 -11.60
CA THR A 509 15.18 -11.56 -11.96
C THR A 509 14.95 -11.20 -13.43
N ASP A 510 14.86 -12.23 -14.28
CA ASP A 510 14.87 -12.15 -15.76
C ASP A 510 13.81 -11.25 -16.44
N SER A 511 12.88 -10.64 -15.71
CA SER A 511 12.08 -9.58 -16.32
C SER A 511 11.50 -8.61 -15.29
N ILE A 512 11.82 -7.34 -15.47
CA ILE A 512 11.26 -6.20 -14.73
C ILE A 512 9.72 -6.12 -14.80
N ILE A 513 9.14 -6.75 -15.83
CA ILE A 513 7.70 -6.93 -16.05
C ILE A 513 7.05 -7.81 -14.97
N LYS A 514 7.81 -8.74 -14.37
CA LYS A 514 7.34 -9.68 -13.33
C LYS A 514 7.20 -9.07 -11.95
N VAL A 515 7.78 -7.89 -11.72
CA VAL A 515 8.02 -7.40 -10.37
C VAL A 515 6.92 -6.43 -9.97
N ASN A 516 6.31 -6.66 -8.81
CA ASN A 516 5.37 -5.72 -8.21
C ASN A 516 6.02 -4.33 -8.11
N LYS A 517 5.30 -3.31 -8.55
CA LYS A 517 5.80 -1.92 -8.68
C LYS A 517 5.36 -1.05 -7.52
N SER A 518 4.70 -1.62 -6.51
CA SER A 518 4.39 -0.92 -5.28
C SER A 518 5.67 -0.50 -4.54
N TYR A 519 5.52 0.47 -3.64
CA TYR A 519 6.62 0.96 -2.83
C TYR A 519 7.01 -0.04 -1.74
N MET A 520 6.03 -0.57 -0.99
CA MET A 520 6.29 -1.43 0.17
C MET A 520 6.29 -2.92 -0.15
N THR A 521 5.49 -3.37 -1.12
CA THR A 521 5.38 -4.79 -1.49
C THR A 521 6.11 -5.13 -2.79
N GLY A 522 6.78 -4.16 -3.39
CA GLY A 522 7.41 -4.22 -4.69
C GLY A 522 8.83 -3.64 -4.68
N ILE A 523 9.38 -3.42 -5.87
CA ILE A 523 10.78 -3.02 -6.06
C ILE A 523 11.02 -1.51 -5.94
N THR A 524 9.98 -0.70 -6.10
CA THR A 524 10.08 0.78 -6.15
C THR A 524 10.73 1.36 -4.91
N GLY A 525 10.34 0.88 -3.73
CA GLY A 525 10.93 1.33 -2.47
C GLY A 525 12.40 0.93 -2.33
N ILE A 526 12.78 -0.23 -2.86
CA ILE A 526 14.17 -0.73 -2.84
C ILE A 526 15.05 0.10 -3.77
N TYR A 527 14.58 0.42 -4.97
CA TYR A 527 15.30 1.31 -5.88
C TYR A 527 15.38 2.74 -5.36
N TYR A 528 14.31 3.24 -4.75
CA TYR A 528 14.35 4.52 -4.03
C TYR A 528 15.40 4.50 -2.90
N TRP A 529 15.52 3.39 -2.16
CA TRP A 529 16.55 3.21 -1.13
C TRP A 529 17.97 3.27 -1.70
N LYS A 530 18.22 2.55 -2.80
CA LYS A 530 19.52 2.55 -3.49
C LYS A 530 19.87 3.94 -4.05
N LEU A 531 18.87 4.66 -4.57
CA LEU A 531 18.98 6.04 -5.06
C LEU A 531 19.14 7.09 -3.95
N ASN A 532 19.03 6.72 -2.67
CA ASN A 532 19.27 7.62 -1.53
C ASN A 532 20.47 7.21 -0.68
N ASN A 533 21.49 6.63 -1.32
CA ASN A 533 22.77 6.24 -0.69
C ASN A 533 22.55 5.26 0.47
N ASN A 534 21.55 4.39 0.35
CA ASN A 534 21.23 3.40 1.37
C ASN A 534 20.88 4.03 2.74
N ASN A 535 20.33 5.25 2.74
CA ASN A 535 19.99 6.02 3.93
C ASN A 535 18.52 5.82 4.33
N LEU A 536 18.29 5.31 5.54
CA LEU A 536 16.95 4.95 6.02
C LEU A 536 16.00 6.13 6.22
N HIS A 537 16.51 7.34 6.44
CA HIS A 537 15.75 8.49 6.96
C HIS A 537 14.49 8.90 6.19
N HIS A 538 14.24 8.34 5.00
CA HIS A 538 13.09 8.67 4.17
C HIS A 538 12.37 7.45 3.56
N ILE A 539 12.62 6.25 4.07
CA ILE A 539 12.32 4.99 3.34
C ILE A 539 11.24 4.14 4.01
N LEU A 540 11.37 3.86 5.32
CA LEU A 540 10.49 3.03 6.14
C LEU A 540 9.82 3.81 7.28
#